data_AF-A0A6G9QPZ3-F1
#
_entry.id   AF-A0A6G9QPZ3-F1
#
_cell.length_a   1.000
_cell.length_b   1.000
_cell.length_c   1.000
_cell.angle_alpha   90.00
_cell.angle_beta   90.00
_cell.angle_gamma   90.00
#
_symmetry.space_group_name_H-M   'P 1'
#
loop_
_entity.id
_entity.type
_entity.pdbx_description
1 polymer ?
#
loop_
_entity_poly.entity_id
_entity_poly.type
_entity_poly.pdbx_seq_one_letter_code
_entity_poly.pdbx_strand_id
1 'polypeptide(L)' 'MTSSQQAASLAQSRFGGKVLRVQSTSSGYRVKLLSSDGVVFYANVNAQSGSVSRN' A
#
# COMPACT_ATOMS: atom_id res chain seq x y z
N MET A 1 -5.75 -14.96 -2.98
CA MET A 1 -6.55 -13.75 -3.25
C MET A 1 -5.95 -12.60 -2.47
N THR A 2 -5.18 -11.73 -3.12
CA THR A 2 -4.79 -10.43 -2.55
C THR A 2 -5.44 -9.40 -3.46
N SER A 3 -6.61 -8.86 -3.09
CA SER A 3 -7.26 -7.86 -3.95
C SER A 3 -6.57 -6.50 -3.78
N SER A 4 -6.67 -5.63 -4.78
CA SER A 4 -6.17 -4.25 -4.69
C SER A 4 -6.76 -3.50 -3.49
N GLN A 5 -8.02 -3.79 -3.11
CA GLN A 5 -8.61 -3.26 -1.88
C GLN A 5 -7.91 -3.77 -0.61
N GLN A 6 -7.56 -5.05 -0.56
CA GLN A 6 -6.88 -5.62 0.61
C GLN A 6 -5.48 -5.02 0.79
N ALA A 7 -4.76 -4.80 -0.32
CA ALA A 7 -3.48 -4.09 -0.30
C ALA A 7 -3.64 -2.63 0.18
N ALA A 8 -4.69 -1.94 -0.27
CA ALA A 8 -5.01 -0.60 0.22
C ALA A 8 -5.21 -0.58 1.74
N SER A 9 -6.06 -1.48 2.25
CA SER A 9 -6.38 -1.56 3.68
C SER A 9 -5.17 -1.95 4.53
N LEU A 10 -4.33 -2.88 4.06
CA LEU A 10 -3.09 -3.26 4.74
C LEU A 10 -2.13 -2.06 4.84
N ALA A 11 -1.90 -1.38 3.72
CA ALA A 11 -0.98 -0.26 3.70
C ALA A 11 -1.50 0.93 4.53
N GLN A 12 -2.81 1.19 4.48
CA GLN A 12 -3.46 2.22 5.30
C GLN A 12 -3.43 1.87 6.80
N SER A 13 -3.65 0.61 7.17
CA SER A 13 -3.58 0.18 8.57
C SER A 13 -2.15 0.28 9.13
N ARG A 14 -1.13 0.07 8.29
CA ARG A 14 0.28 0.14 8.70
C ARG A 14 0.83 1.54 8.82
N PHE A 15 0.48 2.45 7.91
CA PHE A 15 1.05 3.80 7.87
C PHE A 15 0.07 4.91 8.22
N GLY A 16 -1.22 4.60 8.33
CA GLY A 16 -2.26 5.61 8.42
C GLY A 16 -2.41 6.43 7.14
N GLY A 17 -3.09 7.56 7.25
CA GLY A 17 -3.26 8.51 6.15
C GLY A 17 -4.26 8.06 5.08
N LYS A 18 -4.16 8.69 3.90
CA LYS A 18 -5.09 8.51 2.78
C LYS A 18 -4.45 7.73 1.65
N VAL A 19 -5.09 6.64 1.24
CA VAL A 19 -4.72 5.93 0.01
C VAL A 19 -5.15 6.76 -1.19
N LEU A 20 -4.20 7.08 -2.06
CA LEU A 20 -4.44 7.83 -3.29
C LEU A 20 -4.64 6.91 -4.49
N ARG A 21 -3.85 5.83 -4.56
CA ARG A 21 -3.91 4.88 -5.67
C ARG A 21 -3.34 3.53 -5.28
N VAL A 22 -3.89 2.47 -5.85
CA VAL A 22 -3.30 1.12 -5.82
C VAL A 22 -2.98 0.69 -7.23
N GLN A 23 -1.78 0.16 -7.43
CA GLN A 23 -1.32 -0.43 -8.68
C GLN A 23 -0.91 -1.86 -8.41
N SER A 24 -1.38 -2.80 -9.24
CA SER A 24 -0.84 -4.16 -9.24
C SER A 24 0.55 -4.17 -9.87
N THR A 25 1.42 -5.02 -9.33
CA THR A 25 2.75 -5.30 -9.88
C THR A 25 2.91 -6.80 -10.08
N SER A 26 3.99 -7.23 -10.73
CA SER A 26 4.30 -8.65 -10.96
C SER A 26 4.46 -9.46 -9.68
N SER A 27 4.80 -8.82 -8.56
CA SER A 27 5.11 -9.49 -7.28
C SER A 27 4.19 -9.05 -6.13
N GLY A 28 3.18 -8.22 -6.40
CA GLY A 28 2.44 -7.57 -5.34
C GLY A 28 1.58 -6.39 -5.78
N TYR A 29 1.49 -5.42 -4.88
CA TYR A 29 0.79 -4.16 -5.08
C TYR A 29 1.66 -3.00 -4.63
N ARG A 30 1.58 -1.90 -5.35
CA ARG A 30 2.18 -0.63 -4.97
C ARG A 30 1.06 0.35 -4.64
N VAL A 31 1.03 0.80 -3.39
CA VAL A 31 0.02 1.69 -2.85
C VAL A 31 0.63 3.07 -2.68
N LYS A 32 0.07 4.08 -3.34
CA LYS A 32 0.44 5.48 -3.13
C LYS A 32 -0.38 6.04 -1.97
N LEU A 33 0.29 6.56 -0.95
CA LEU A 33 -0.31 7.10 0.27
C LEU A 33 0.08 8.56 0.47
N LEU A 34 -0.81 9.29 1.12
CA LEU A 34 -0.56 10.60 1.72
C LEU A 34 -0.56 10.44 3.24
N SER A 35 0.58 10.68 3.89
CA SER A 35 0.64 10.71 5.36
C SER A 35 -0.14 11.90 5.90
N SER A 36 -0.49 11.84 7.19
CA SER A 36 -1.10 12.96 7.90
C SER A 36 -0.23 14.22 7.88
N ASP A 37 1.09 14.07 7.82
CA ASP A 37 2.07 15.15 7.71
C ASP A 37 2.21 15.73 6.29
N GLY A 38 1.38 15.28 5.34
CA GLY A 38 1.38 15.77 3.96
C GLY A 38 2.42 15.11 3.04
N VAL A 39 3.13 14.08 3.50
CA VAL A 39 4.16 13.40 2.70
C VAL A 39 3.51 12.33 1.83
N VAL A 40 3.74 12.42 0.52
CA VAL A 40 3.32 11.39 -0.43
C VAL A 40 4.44 10.37 -0.61
N PHE A 41 4.12 9.10 -0.39
CA PHE A 41 5.08 8.01 -0.57
C PHE A 41 4.41 6.75 -1.12
N TYR A 42 5.22 5.77 -1.49
CA TYR A 42 4.76 4.48 -1.97
C TYR A 42 5.03 3.39 -0.94
N ALA A 43 4.02 2.57 -0.67
CA ALA A 43 4.12 1.33 0.06
C ALA A 43 4.05 0.16 -0.92
N ASN A 44 4.96 -0.80 -0.79
CA ASN A 44 4.91 -2.08 -1.50
C ASN A 44 4.26 -3.12 -0.60
N VAL A 45 3.29 -3.85 -1.13
CA VAL A 45 2.59 -4.96 -0.47
C VAL A 45 2.89 -6.23 -1.24
N ASN A 46 3.53 -7.20 -0.59
CA ASN A 46 3.82 -8.48 -1.21
C ASN A 46 2.52 -9.31 -1.36
N ALA A 47 2.27 -9.85 -2.56
CA ALA A 47 1.03 -10.60 -2.84
C ALA A 47 0.97 -11.99 -2.19
N GLN A 48 2.11 -12.55 -1.79
CA GLN A 48 2.22 -13.88 -1.18
C GLN A 48 2.23 -13.80 0.35
N SER A 49 3.01 -12.90 0.93
CA SER A 49 3.18 -12.78 2.39
C SER A 49 2.32 -11.69 3.04
N GLY A 50 1.76 -10.76 2.25
CA GLY A 50 1.09 -9.58 2.80
C GLY A 50 2.02 -8.58 3.49
N SER A 51 3.34 -8.79 3.41
CA SER A 51 4.33 -7.88 3.99
C SER A 51 4.23 -6.51 3.34
N VAL A 52 4.19 -5.47 4.18
CA VAL A 52 4.11 -4.07 3.76
C VAL A 52 5.43 -3.38 4.05
N SER A 53 6.04 -2.76 3.04
CA SER A 53 7.26 -1.95 3.20
C SER A 53 7.10 -0.58 2.55
N ARG A 54 7.71 0.44 3.14
CA ARG A 54 7.78 1.80 2.57
C ARG A 54 9.09 1.92 1.79
N ASN A 55 9.02 2.51 0.59
CA ASN A 55 10.19 2.99 -0.15
C ASN A 55 10.32 4.50 0.02
#